data_AF-A0A6L9JT84-F1
#
_entry.id   AF-A0A6L9JT84-F1
#
_cell.length_a   1.000
_cell.length_b   1.000
_cell.length_c   1.000
_cell.angle_alpha   90.00
_cell.angle_beta   90.00
_cell.angle_gamma   90.00
#
_symmetry.space_group_name_H-M   'P 1'
#
loop_
_entity.id
_entity.type
_entity.pdbx_description
1 polymer ?
#
loop_
_entity_poly.entity_id
_entity_poly.type
_entity_poly.pdbx_seq_one_letter_code
_entity_poly.pdbx_strand_id
1 'polypeptide(L)' 'MDRIDYQFHYTIYKSCGNPFLCSFANLFNLVYQNCFEAIIFDKVVPLKAHKTIVNSITQGDSYSALLACRKLLTERE' A
#
# COMPACT_ATOMS: atom_id res chain seq x y z
N MET A 1 -9.79 -2.43 -2.82
CA MET A 1 -8.42 -2.78 -3.22
C MET A 1 -8.46 -4.27 -3.51
N ASP A 2 -7.67 -4.81 -4.45
CA ASP A 2 -7.44 -6.27 -4.45
C ASP A 2 -6.90 -6.66 -3.06
N ARG A 3 -7.30 -7.83 -2.55
CA ARG A 3 -6.82 -8.38 -1.27
C ARG A 3 -5.29 -8.34 -1.17
N ILE A 4 -4.60 -8.52 -2.30
CA ILE A 4 -3.13 -8.45 -2.38
C ILE A 4 -2.61 -7.07 -2.00
N ASP A 5 -3.24 -6.02 -2.51
CA ASP A 5 -2.84 -4.62 -2.30
C ASP A 5 -3.15 -4.17 -0.87
N TYR A 6 -4.32 -4.54 -0.34
CA TYR A 6 -4.63 -4.34 1.09
C TYR A 6 -3.59 -5.00 2.00
N GLN A 7 -3.27 -6.27 1.74
CA GLN A 7 -2.31 -7.01 2.56
C GLN A 7 -0.91 -6.39 2.50
N PHE A 8 -0.53 -5.86 1.33
CA PHE A 8 0.73 -5.14 1.14
C PHE A 8 0.80 -3.90 2.05
N HIS A 9 -0.18 -2.99 1.96
CA HIS A 9 -0.20 -1.77 2.78
C HIS A 9 -0.31 -2.10 4.28
N TYR A 10 -1.15 -3.06 4.65
CA TYR A 10 -1.29 -3.51 6.04
C TYR A 10 0.03 -4.00 6.64
N THR A 11 0.78 -4.80 5.87
CA THR A 11 2.08 -5.34 6.30
C THR A 11 3.10 -4.23 6.54
N ILE A 12 3.12 -3.19 5.69
CA ILE A 12 3.98 -2.02 5.88
C ILE A 12 3.64 -1.29 7.18
N TYR A 13 2.35 -0.97 7.41
CA TYR A 13 1.93 -0.28 8.63
C TYR A 13 2.26 -1.06 9.92
N LYS A 14 2.06 -2.39 9.90
CA LYS A 14 2.42 -3.26 11.02
C LYS A 14 3.92 -3.29 11.27
N SER A 15 4.73 -3.27 10.21
CA SER A 15 6.20 -3.31 10.30
C SER A 15 6.80 -2.04 10.91
N CYS A 16 6.06 -0.92 10.89
CA CYS A 16 6.49 0.31 11.56
C CYS A 16 6.49 0.20 13.10
N GLY A 17 5.88 -0.84 13.69
CA GLY A 17 5.81 -1.02 15.16
C GLY A 17 5.04 0.08 15.90
N ASN A 18 4.35 0.97 15.17
CA ASN A 18 3.65 2.12 15.72
C ASN A 18 2.15 1.78 15.91
N PRO A 19 1.64 1.71 17.16
CA PRO A 19 0.25 1.36 17.45
C PRO A 19 -0.78 2.30 16.81
N PHE A 20 -0.43 3.59 16.66
CA PHE A 20 -1.28 4.58 15.98
C PHE A 20 -1.44 4.21 14.50
N LEU A 21 -0.34 4.00 13.78
CA LEU A 21 -0.37 3.62 12.36
C LEU A 21 -1.04 2.25 12.13
N CYS A 22 -0.85 1.30 13.05
CA CYS A 22 -1.54 0.01 13.02
C CYS A 22 -3.07 0.17 13.13
N SER A 23 -3.53 1.14 13.92
CA SER A 23 -4.96 1.43 14.08
C SER A 23 -5.56 2.03 12.81
N PHE A 24 -4.80 2.84 12.07
CA PHE A 24 -5.21 3.31 10.74
C PHE A 24 -5.36 2.15 9.75
N ALA A 25 -4.44 1.19 9.74
CA ALA A 25 -4.54 0.02 8.85
C ALA A 25 -5.84 -0.79 9.08
N ASN A 26 -6.32 -0.86 10.32
CA ASN A 26 -7.59 -1.48 10.68
C ASN A 26 -8.80 -0.62 10.28
N LEU A 27 -8.75 0.69 10.54
CA LEU A 27 -9.82 1.64 10.19
C LEU A 27 -10.04 1.69 8.67
N PHE A 28 -8.94 1.73 7.92
CA PHE A 28 -9.00 1.75 6.47
C PHE A 28 -9.56 0.46 5.89
N ASN A 29 -9.46 -0.70 6.55
CA ASN A 29 -10.09 -1.94 6.06
C ASN A 29 -11.61 -1.78 5.88
N LEU A 30 -12.28 -1.15 6.86
CA LEU A 30 -13.74 -0.95 6.81
C LEU A 30 -14.12 0.04 5.70
N VAL A 31 -13.34 1.12 5.56
CA VAL A 31 -13.53 2.15 4.53
C VAL A 31 -13.22 1.58 3.13
N TYR A 32 -12.17 0.76 3.01
CA TYR A 32 -11.82 0.10 1.77
C TYR A 32 -12.88 -0.90 1.33
N GLN A 33 -13.49 -1.68 2.22
CA GLN A 33 -14.59 -2.57 1.82
C GLN A 33 -15.80 -1.76 1.31
N ASN A 34 -16.21 -0.74 2.07
CA ASN A 34 -17.42 0.03 1.77
C ASN A 34 -17.30 0.96 0.54
N CYS A 35 -16.14 1.61 0.35
CA CYS A 35 -15.93 2.51 -0.79
C CYS A 35 -15.52 1.77 -2.07
N PHE A 36 -15.04 0.53 -1.97
CA PHE A 36 -14.52 -0.19 -3.13
C PHE A 36 -15.59 -0.88 -3.96
N GLU A 37 -16.62 -1.47 -3.32
CA GLU A 37 -17.78 -2.01 -4.05
C GLU A 37 -18.48 -0.94 -4.89
N ALA A 38 -18.45 0.32 -4.44
CA ALA A 38 -19.17 1.41 -5.08
C ALA A 38 -18.40 2.15 -6.19
N ILE A 39 -17.06 2.05 -6.27
CA ILE A 39 -16.25 2.99 -7.07
C ILE A 39 -15.27 2.33 -8.06
N ILE A 40 -14.79 1.10 -7.83
CA ILE A 40 -13.68 0.55 -8.64
C ILE A 40 -13.92 -0.91 -9.04
N PHE A 41 -14.80 -1.12 -10.03
CA PHE A 41 -14.65 -2.25 -10.95
C PHE A 41 -13.51 -1.87 -11.91
N ASP A 42 -12.47 -2.68 -12.01
CA ASP A 42 -11.41 -2.58 -13.03
C ASP A 42 -10.15 -1.72 -12.73
N LYS A 43 -9.52 -1.88 -11.55
CA LYS A 43 -8.10 -1.52 -11.41
C LYS A 43 -7.23 -2.74 -11.11
N VAL A 44 -6.35 -3.04 -12.06
CA VAL A 44 -5.25 -4.00 -11.95
C VAL A 44 -4.31 -3.58 -10.82
N VAL A 45 -3.91 -4.52 -9.98
CA VAL A 45 -2.92 -4.27 -8.92
C VAL A 45 -1.59 -3.85 -9.55
N PRO A 46 -0.98 -2.73 -9.13
CA PRO A 46 0.31 -2.26 -9.66
C PRO A 46 1.48 -3.09 -9.10
N LEU A 47 1.53 -4.38 -9.45
CA LEU A 47 2.46 -5.38 -8.92
C LEU A 47 3.93 -4.95 -9.05
N LYS A 48 4.28 -4.31 -10.18
CA LYS A 48 5.65 -3.82 -10.42
C LYS A 48 6.04 -2.71 -9.45
N ALA A 49 5.11 -1.83 -9.10
CA ALA A 49 5.33 -0.76 -8.14
C ALA A 49 5.53 -1.32 -6.73
N HIS A 50 4.66 -2.23 -6.28
CA HIS A 50 4.82 -2.91 -4.99
C HIS A 50 6.14 -3.65 -4.86
N LYS A 51 6.52 -4.43 -5.90
CA LYS A 51 7.79 -5.14 -5.91
C LYS A 51 9.00 -4.21 -5.80
N THR A 52 8.93 -3.05 -6.46
CA THR A 52 10.00 -2.03 -6.36
C THR A 52 10.13 -1.52 -4.94
N ILE A 53 9.01 -1.18 -4.29
CA ILE A 53 8.99 -0.71 -2.90
C ILE A 53 9.55 -1.78 -1.95
N VAL A 54 9.07 -3.03 -2.03
CA VAL A 54 9.55 -4.13 -1.17
C VAL A 54 11.05 -4.35 -1.35
N ASN A 55 11.53 -4.41 -2.60
CA ASN A 55 12.94 -4.64 -2.88
C ASN A 55 13.81 -3.56 -2.24
N SER A 56 13.47 -2.27 -2.42
CA SER A 56 14.22 -1.17 -1.81
C SER A 56 14.22 -1.24 -0.28
N ILE A 57 13.08 -1.57 0.35
CA ILE A 57 13.00 -1.78 1.79
C ILE A 57 13.92 -2.92 2.24
N THR A 58 13.86 -4.07 1.56
CA THR A 58 14.68 -5.26 1.91
C THR A 58 16.17 -5.04 1.71
N GLN A 59 16.56 -4.12 0.83
CA GLN A 59 17.95 -3.72 0.60
C GLN A 59 18.42 -2.62 1.57
N GLY A 60 17.54 -2.10 2.43
CA GLY A 60 17.86 -1.01 3.35
C GLY A 60 17.92 0.37 2.68
N ASP A 61 17.49 0.50 1.42
CA ASP A 61 17.48 1.76 0.68
C ASP A 61 16.17 2.53 0.92
N SER A 62 16.14 3.29 2.01
CA SER A 62 14.98 4.08 2.43
C SER A 62 14.64 5.22 1.45
N TYR A 63 15.62 5.78 0.75
CA TYR A 63 15.40 6.86 -0.21
C TYR A 63 14.68 6.35 -1.45
N SER A 64 15.16 5.24 -2.02
CA SER A 64 14.52 4.62 -3.18
C SER A 64 13.13 4.07 -2.84
N ALA A 65 12.95 3.52 -1.64
CA ALA A 65 11.62 3.11 -1.16
C ALA A 65 10.65 4.31 -1.10
N LEU A 66 11.08 5.46 -0.57
CA LEU A 66 10.27 6.67 -0.51
C LEU A 66 9.90 7.19 -1.91
N LEU A 67 10.88 7.22 -2.83
CA LEU A 67 10.65 7.67 -4.20
C LEU A 67 9.65 6.76 -4.93
N ALA A 68 9.79 5.44 -4.78
CA ALA A 68 8.87 4.46 -5.36
C ALA A 68 7.44 4.62 -4.80
N CYS A 69 7.30 4.85 -3.50
CA CYS A 69 5.99 5.15 -2.88
C CYS A 69 5.37 6.44 -3.45
N ARG A 70 6.15 7.52 -3.58
CA ARG A 70 5.67 8.77 -4.17
C ARG A 70 5.19 8.55 -5.59
N LYS A 71 6.00 7.85 -6.40
CA LYS A 71 5.67 7.52 -7.79
C LYS A 71 4.34 6.77 -7.89
N LEU A 72 4.14 5.72 -7.09
CA LEU A 72 2.88 4.96 -7.03
C LEU A 72 1.67 5.85 -6.70
N LEU A 73 1.83 6.84 -5.83
CA LEU A 73 0.74 7.71 -5.39
C LEU A 73 0.43 8.86 -6.36
N THR A 74 1.41 9.28 -7.17
CA THR A 74 1.28 10.46 -8.05
C THR A 74 1.10 10.10 -9.52
N GLU A 75 1.58 8.95 -9.96
CA GLU A 75 1.35 8.50 -11.34
C GLU A 75 -0.09 8.03 -11.49
N ARG A 76 -0.85 8.78 -12.29
CA ARG A 76 -2.08 8.26 -12.91
C ARG A 76 -1.65 7.52 -14.17
N GLU A 77 -1.91 6.21 -14.22
CA GLU A 77 -2.10 5.54 -15.52
C GLU A 77 -3.31 6.13 -16.23
#